data_AF-A0A447L197-F1
#
_entry.id   AF-A0A447L197-F1
#
_cell.length_a   1.000
_cell.length_b   1.000
_cell.length_c   1.000
_cell.angle_alpha   90.00
_cell.angle_beta   90.00
_cell.angle_gamma   90.00
#
_symmetry.space_group_name_H-M   'P 1'
#
loop_
_entity.id
_entity.type
_entity.pdbx_description
1 polymer ?
#
loop_
_entity_poly.entity_id
_entity_poly.type
_entity_poly.pdbx_seq_one_letter_code
_entity_poly.pdbx_strand_id
1 'polypeptide(L)'
;MHSTAFRAVHEKDLQTSPFRVFTSLLRLELIEQPELRALAERLLGRRQIFTERALELITLHEAQGGLDRTQASEFIEQALETFRWHSQATVSAAEYRQLHDQHRLIADVVAFKGPHINHLTPRTLDIDLVQDGMPQRGITPKAVIEGPPRRKCPILLRQTSFKALEEPVAFVEHNGTTVAGHHTARFGEIEQRGVALTPKGRALYDRLLQATNHALQAAPSEKNADRYNQLLQDNFQSFPDDYTTLREQQLAWFRYFPTECGLAAKDSLDKHSSLEQLIAQDYVRFQPLVYEDFLPVSAAGIFQSNLGDNQHAQYNAASSRSAFEMALGAQVIDELTLYQQTQQRSVQACAQALGLDALAL
;
A
#
# COMPACT_ATOMS: atom_id res chain seq x y z
N MET A 1 11.40 8.08 -6.88
CA MET A 1 10.41 8.63 -5.94
C MET A 1 10.64 8.05 -4.55
N HIS A 2 10.01 8.63 -3.54
CA HIS A 2 9.83 8.06 -2.19
C HIS A 2 8.36 8.26 -1.79
N SER A 3 7.84 7.44 -0.88
CA SER A 3 6.40 7.33 -0.67
C SER A 3 6.04 7.00 0.78
N THR A 4 4.78 7.24 1.14
CA THR A 4 4.15 6.79 2.39
C THR A 4 2.70 6.37 2.13
N ALA A 5 2.06 5.76 3.13
CA ALA A 5 0.64 5.46 3.11
C ALA A 5 -0.11 6.31 4.15
N PHE A 6 -1.10 7.08 3.69
CA PHE A 6 -2.06 7.73 4.58
C PHE A 6 -3.19 6.75 4.89
N ARG A 7 -3.36 6.39 6.16
CA ARG A 7 -4.39 5.45 6.63
C ARG A 7 -4.73 5.66 8.10
N ALA A 8 -5.86 5.12 8.52
CA ALA A 8 -6.16 4.94 9.94
C ALA A 8 -5.15 3.98 10.60
N VAL A 9 -4.91 4.17 11.90
CA VAL A 9 -3.87 3.44 12.66
C VAL A 9 -4.41 2.59 13.80
N HIS A 10 -5.64 2.84 14.25
CA HIS A 10 -6.28 2.09 15.33
C HIS A 10 -7.31 1.10 14.76
N GLU A 11 -7.40 -0.09 15.36
CA GLU A 11 -8.26 -1.19 14.88
C GLU A 11 -9.75 -0.82 14.80
N LYS A 12 -10.21 0.08 15.68
CA LYS A 12 -11.59 0.61 15.66
C LYS A 12 -11.87 1.47 14.42
N ASP A 13 -10.89 2.28 14.02
CA ASP A 13 -11.03 3.18 12.88
C ASP A 13 -10.90 2.40 11.57
N LEU A 14 -9.98 1.43 11.52
CA LEU A 14 -9.83 0.48 10.41
C LEU A 14 -11.09 -0.37 10.18
N GLN A 15 -11.83 -0.73 11.24
CA GLN A 15 -13.13 -1.39 11.13
C GLN A 15 -14.20 -0.49 10.52
N THR A 16 -14.10 0.83 10.72
CA THR A 16 -15.03 1.81 10.14
C THR A 16 -14.69 2.06 8.67
N SER A 17 -13.42 2.29 8.36
CA SER A 17 -12.92 2.43 7.00
C SER A 17 -11.42 2.11 6.94
N PRO A 18 -11.02 1.00 6.30
CA PRO A 18 -9.62 0.68 6.05
C PRO A 18 -9.14 1.32 4.73
N PHE A 19 -9.67 2.49 4.37
CA PHE A 19 -9.24 3.24 3.20
C PHE A 19 -7.81 3.74 3.39
N ARG A 20 -6.99 3.62 2.35
CA ARG A 20 -5.56 3.96 2.38
C ARG A 20 -5.21 4.66 1.07
N VAL A 21 -4.37 5.68 1.15
CA VAL A 21 -3.81 6.34 -0.04
C VAL A 21 -2.31 6.20 -0.01
N PHE A 22 -1.75 5.47 -0.98
CA PHE A 22 -0.32 5.41 -1.20
C PHE A 22 0.12 6.67 -1.96
N THR A 23 0.88 7.54 -1.29
CA THR A 23 1.26 8.84 -1.81
C THR A 23 2.75 8.88 -2.07
N SER A 24 3.12 9.11 -3.33
CA SER A 24 4.51 9.26 -3.76
C SER A 24 4.87 10.72 -4.02
N LEU A 25 6.10 11.08 -3.61
CA LEU A 25 6.71 12.36 -3.93
C LEU A 25 7.80 12.18 -4.99
N LEU A 26 7.69 12.96 -6.06
CA LEU A 26 8.67 13.00 -7.14
C LEU A 26 9.96 13.66 -6.64
N ARG A 27 11.10 12.99 -6.88
CA ARG A 27 12.44 13.45 -6.50
C ARG A 27 13.13 14.08 -7.70
N LEU A 28 12.96 15.40 -7.88
CA LEU A 28 13.46 16.15 -9.03
C LEU A 28 14.99 16.14 -9.14
N GLU A 29 15.68 16.01 -8.01
CA GLU A 29 17.14 15.91 -7.95
C GLU A 29 17.70 14.65 -8.62
N LEU A 30 16.85 13.66 -8.90
CA LEU A 30 17.19 12.45 -9.66
C LEU A 30 16.98 12.60 -11.17
N ILE A 31 16.42 13.73 -11.64
CA ILE A 31 16.31 14.02 -13.08
C ILE A 31 17.69 14.44 -13.59
N GLU A 32 18.35 13.59 -14.37
CA GLU A 32 19.75 13.78 -14.79
C GLU A 32 19.95 15.05 -15.63
N GLN A 33 19.02 15.34 -16.54
CA GLN A 33 19.11 16.49 -17.44
C GLN A 33 18.75 17.80 -16.70
N PRO A 34 19.69 18.74 -16.52
CA PRO A 34 19.43 19.96 -15.74
C PRO A 34 18.33 20.85 -16.33
N GLU A 35 18.26 20.95 -17.66
CA GLU A 35 17.23 21.73 -18.35
C GLU A 35 15.82 21.14 -18.14
N LEU A 36 15.71 19.81 -18.20
CA LEU A 36 14.44 19.11 -17.96
C LEU A 36 14.02 19.21 -16.49
N ARG A 37 14.99 19.13 -15.56
CA ARG A 37 14.74 19.37 -14.14
C ARG A 37 14.20 20.79 -13.91
N ALA A 38 14.85 21.80 -14.48
CA ALA A 38 14.40 23.19 -14.38
C ALA A 38 13.01 23.39 -15.02
N LEU A 39 12.72 22.71 -16.13
CA LEU A 39 11.38 22.70 -16.72
C LEU A 39 10.34 22.13 -15.74
N ALA A 40 10.61 20.95 -15.16
CA ALA A 40 9.72 20.32 -14.19
C ALA A 40 9.49 21.18 -12.95
N GLU A 41 10.54 21.79 -12.40
CA GLU A 41 10.45 22.74 -11.27
C GLU A 41 9.55 23.93 -11.59
N ARG A 42 9.72 24.56 -12.76
CA ARG A 42 8.88 25.70 -13.17
C ARG A 42 7.42 25.32 -13.35
N LEU A 43 7.15 24.16 -13.94
CA LEU A 43 5.78 23.68 -14.17
C LEU A 43 5.08 23.35 -12.85
N LEU A 44 5.77 22.61 -11.97
CA LEU A 44 5.28 22.26 -10.64
C LEU A 44 5.12 23.50 -9.74
N GLY A 45 5.99 24.51 -9.86
CA GLY A 45 5.93 25.72 -9.05
C GLY A 45 4.78 26.68 -9.38
N ARG A 46 4.10 26.50 -10.52
CA ARG A 46 2.97 27.35 -10.96
C ARG A 46 1.59 26.73 -10.69
N ARG A 47 1.54 25.46 -10.28
CA ARG A 47 0.26 24.75 -10.08
C ARG A 47 -0.27 24.94 -8.67
N GLN A 48 -1.60 25.00 -8.57
CA GLN A 48 -2.34 24.87 -7.32
C GLN A 48 -3.24 23.65 -7.45
N ILE A 49 -2.98 22.60 -6.66
CA ILE A 49 -3.67 21.31 -6.79
C ILE A 49 -4.90 21.19 -5.88
N PHE A 50 -5.00 22.06 -4.88
CA PHE A 50 -6.14 22.12 -3.96
C PHE A 50 -7.04 23.28 -4.32
N THR A 51 -8.36 23.09 -4.25
CA THR A 51 -9.28 24.22 -4.34
C THR A 51 -9.11 25.11 -3.12
N GLU A 52 -9.38 26.42 -3.28
CA GLU A 52 -9.34 27.37 -2.16
C GLU A 52 -10.25 26.92 -1.01
N ARG A 53 -11.44 26.43 -1.36
CA ARG A 53 -12.42 25.94 -0.38
C ARG A 53 -11.95 24.68 0.38
N ALA A 54 -11.23 23.77 -0.28
CA ALA A 54 -10.64 22.62 0.42
C ALA A 54 -9.63 23.08 1.48
N LEU A 55 -8.79 24.08 1.15
CA LEU A 55 -7.82 24.64 2.08
C LEU A 55 -8.49 25.34 3.26
N GLU A 56 -9.54 26.12 3.02
CA GLU A 56 -10.34 26.76 4.08
C GLU A 56 -10.93 25.74 5.06
N LEU A 57 -11.48 24.64 4.54
CA LEU A 57 -12.09 23.58 5.36
C LEU A 57 -11.04 22.80 6.16
N ILE A 58 -9.82 22.64 5.66
CA ILE A 58 -8.69 22.08 6.41
C ILE A 58 -8.33 23.02 7.58
N THR A 59 -8.15 24.32 7.31
CA THR A 59 -7.84 25.29 8.38
C THR A 59 -8.96 25.37 9.42
N LEU A 60 -10.22 25.31 9.00
CA LEU A 60 -11.36 25.28 9.90
C LEU A 60 -11.35 24.03 10.80
N HIS A 61 -11.09 22.85 10.21
CA HIS A 61 -10.95 21.61 10.95
C HIS A 61 -9.88 21.70 12.02
N GLU A 62 -8.69 22.22 11.68
CA GLU A 62 -7.57 22.40 12.60
C GLU A 62 -7.91 23.37 13.75
N ALA A 63 -8.64 24.45 13.46
CA ALA A 63 -9.01 25.47 14.44
C ALA A 63 -10.08 24.99 15.45
N GLN A 64 -11.04 24.16 15.01
CA GLN A 64 -12.17 23.74 15.85
C GLN A 64 -12.11 22.27 16.32
N GLY A 65 -11.14 21.49 15.83
CA GLY A 65 -10.94 20.08 16.19
C GLY A 65 -11.88 19.08 15.50
N GLY A 66 -12.55 19.48 14.42
CA GLY A 66 -13.55 18.65 13.73
C GLY A 66 -14.25 19.39 12.60
N LEU A 67 -15.12 18.72 11.85
CA LEU A 67 -16.07 19.34 10.91
C LEU A 67 -17.46 18.79 11.23
N ASP A 68 -18.49 19.63 11.11
CA ASP A 68 -19.86 19.12 11.14
C ASP A 68 -20.20 18.33 9.85
N ARG A 69 -21.39 17.72 9.80
CA ARG A 69 -21.80 16.89 8.66
C ARG A 69 -21.85 17.65 7.33
N THR A 70 -22.28 18.91 7.36
CA THR A 70 -22.40 19.74 6.16
C THR A 70 -21.02 20.12 5.65
N GLN A 71 -20.16 20.61 6.56
CA GLN A 71 -18.77 20.96 6.26
C GLN A 71 -17.96 19.75 5.77
N ALA A 72 -18.14 18.58 6.38
CA ALA A 72 -17.47 17.35 5.96
C ALA A 72 -17.93 16.90 4.56
N SER A 73 -19.21 17.04 4.23
CA SER A 73 -19.73 16.72 2.90
C SER A 73 -19.14 17.65 1.85
N GLU A 74 -19.08 18.96 2.14
CA GLU A 74 -18.45 19.95 1.28
C GLU A 74 -16.94 19.67 1.11
N PHE A 75 -16.25 19.31 2.20
CA PHE A 75 -14.83 18.96 2.16
C PHE A 75 -14.57 17.77 1.23
N ILE A 76 -15.42 16.73 1.28
CA ILE A 76 -15.29 15.57 0.39
C ILE A 76 -15.41 15.97 -1.08
N GLU A 77 -16.40 16.80 -1.43
CA GLU A 77 -16.59 17.28 -2.80
C GLU A 77 -15.39 18.11 -3.28
N GLN A 78 -14.90 19.03 -2.45
CA GLN A 78 -13.77 19.90 -2.77
C GLN A 78 -12.44 19.15 -2.85
N ALA A 79 -12.19 18.21 -1.95
CA ALA A 79 -11.00 17.37 -1.97
C ALA A 79 -10.99 16.42 -3.18
N LEU A 80 -12.16 15.95 -3.65
CA LEU A 80 -12.25 15.08 -4.81
C LEU A 80 -11.76 15.76 -6.10
N GLU A 81 -11.90 17.08 -6.22
CA GLU A 81 -11.39 17.84 -7.36
C GLU A 81 -9.87 17.74 -7.51
N THR A 82 -9.12 17.58 -6.41
CA THR A 82 -7.66 17.39 -6.46
C THR A 82 -7.26 16.11 -7.20
N PHE A 83 -8.09 15.07 -7.14
CA PHE A 83 -7.79 13.75 -7.71
C PHE A 83 -8.51 13.47 -9.03
N ARG A 84 -9.30 14.43 -9.52
CA ARG A 84 -10.08 14.29 -10.75
C ARG A 84 -9.15 14.22 -11.97
N TRP A 85 -9.52 13.38 -12.92
CA TRP A 85 -8.83 13.32 -14.21
C TRP A 85 -9.17 14.52 -15.08
N HIS A 86 -8.14 15.11 -15.65
CA HIS A 86 -8.26 16.18 -16.64
C HIS A 86 -7.56 15.76 -17.92
N SER A 87 -8.33 15.62 -19.01
CA SER A 87 -7.80 15.28 -20.33
C SER A 87 -6.97 16.40 -20.98
N GLN A 88 -6.90 17.58 -20.38
CA GLN A 88 -6.07 18.68 -20.85
C GLN A 88 -4.78 18.77 -20.02
N ALA A 89 -3.64 18.59 -20.68
CA ALA A 89 -2.32 18.77 -20.10
C ALA A 89 -2.02 20.25 -19.83
N THR A 90 -1.01 20.51 -18.99
CA THR A 90 -0.51 21.86 -18.65
C THR A 90 0.72 22.25 -19.46
N VAL A 91 1.10 21.43 -20.44
CA VAL A 91 2.33 21.54 -21.23
C VAL A 91 2.05 21.33 -22.72
N SER A 92 2.99 21.78 -23.56
CA SER A 92 3.01 21.51 -25.01
C SER A 92 3.30 20.04 -25.31
N ALA A 93 3.01 19.60 -26.54
CA ALA A 93 3.31 18.24 -26.98
C ALA A 93 4.83 17.96 -27.02
N ALA A 94 5.65 18.99 -27.24
CA ALA A 94 7.10 18.90 -27.20
C ALA A 94 7.63 18.70 -25.77
N GLU A 95 7.18 19.54 -24.83
CA GLU A 95 7.56 19.43 -23.41
C GLU A 95 7.09 18.11 -22.80
N TYR A 96 5.87 17.65 -23.12
CA TYR A 96 5.39 16.35 -22.68
C TYR A 96 6.29 15.21 -23.17
N ARG A 97 6.70 15.21 -24.45
CA ARG A 97 7.62 14.19 -24.99
C ARG A 97 8.96 14.20 -24.26
N GLN A 98 9.55 15.37 -24.01
CA GLN A 98 10.80 15.48 -23.26
C GLN A 98 10.70 14.86 -21.85
N LEU A 99 9.61 15.15 -21.13
CA LEU A 99 9.35 14.57 -19.80
C LEU A 99 9.15 13.05 -19.88
N HIS A 100 8.41 12.60 -20.90
CA HIS A 100 8.06 11.19 -21.10
C HIS A 100 9.27 10.33 -21.47
N ASP A 101 10.12 10.83 -22.38
CA ASP A 101 11.32 10.15 -22.87
C ASP A 101 12.36 9.98 -21.76
N GLN A 102 12.45 10.92 -20.82
CA GLN A 102 13.24 10.73 -19.60
C GLN A 102 12.65 9.63 -18.73
N HIS A 103 11.35 9.76 -18.39
CA HIS A 103 10.64 8.73 -17.64
C HIS A 103 9.13 8.99 -17.66
N ARG A 104 8.33 7.97 -18.01
CA ARG A 104 6.85 8.06 -18.09
C ARG A 104 6.20 8.70 -16.86
N LEU A 105 6.72 8.37 -15.68
CA LEU A 105 6.25 8.93 -14.42
C LEU A 105 6.48 10.44 -14.27
N ILE A 106 7.59 10.96 -14.78
CA ILE A 106 7.85 12.41 -14.72
C ILE A 106 6.76 13.12 -15.52
N ALA A 107 6.44 12.63 -16.72
CA ALA A 107 5.34 13.18 -17.51
C ALA A 107 3.98 13.07 -16.79
N ASP A 108 3.66 11.90 -16.21
CA ASP A 108 2.41 11.68 -15.45
C ASP A 108 2.23 12.68 -14.28
N VAL A 109 3.32 13.02 -13.57
CA VAL A 109 3.25 13.94 -12.42
C VAL A 109 3.30 15.41 -12.83
N VAL A 110 4.12 15.76 -13.83
CA VAL A 110 4.46 17.15 -14.16
C VAL A 110 3.52 17.75 -15.21
N ALA A 111 3.00 16.94 -16.15
CA ALA A 111 2.25 17.44 -17.30
C ALA A 111 0.75 17.69 -17.03
N PHE A 112 0.25 17.41 -15.82
CA PHE A 112 -1.17 17.45 -15.50
C PHE A 112 -1.49 18.43 -14.38
N LYS A 113 -2.77 18.82 -14.29
CA LYS A 113 -3.26 19.86 -13.36
C LYS A 113 -3.12 19.46 -11.89
N GLY A 114 -3.29 18.19 -11.58
CA GLY A 114 -3.27 17.67 -10.21
C GLY A 114 -2.91 16.17 -10.18
N PRO A 115 -2.78 15.59 -8.98
CA PRO A 115 -2.45 14.19 -8.80
C PRO A 115 -3.67 13.30 -9.05
N HIS A 116 -4.01 13.03 -10.31
CA HIS A 116 -5.11 12.13 -10.64
C HIS A 116 -4.90 10.74 -10.06
N ILE A 117 -6.01 10.03 -9.81
CA ILE A 117 -5.99 8.64 -9.35
C ILE A 117 -5.21 7.78 -10.36
N ASN A 118 -4.12 7.17 -9.89
CA ASN A 118 -3.35 6.21 -10.68
C ASN A 118 -4.12 4.88 -10.81
N HIS A 119 -4.61 4.35 -9.69
CA HIS A 119 -5.50 3.21 -9.60
C HIS A 119 -6.31 3.26 -8.29
N LEU A 120 -7.45 2.54 -8.27
CA LEU A 120 -8.19 2.22 -7.04
C LEU A 120 -8.26 0.70 -6.92
N THR A 121 -7.64 0.17 -5.87
CA THR A 121 -7.48 -1.28 -5.68
C THR A 121 -8.55 -1.82 -4.72
N PRO A 122 -9.53 -2.62 -5.19
CA PRO A 122 -10.43 -3.31 -4.29
C PRO A 122 -9.74 -4.52 -3.63
N ARG A 123 -10.30 -4.94 -2.49
CA ARG A 123 -9.85 -6.15 -1.78
C ARG A 123 -10.66 -7.37 -2.22
N THR A 124 -9.97 -8.44 -2.61
CA THR A 124 -10.55 -9.78 -2.80
C THR A 124 -10.12 -10.74 -1.69
N LEU A 125 -10.90 -11.80 -1.47
CA LEU A 125 -10.54 -12.90 -0.58
C LEU A 125 -9.71 -13.99 -1.29
N ASP A 126 -9.86 -14.12 -2.61
CA ASP A 126 -9.11 -15.06 -3.43
C ASP A 126 -8.69 -14.35 -4.73
N ILE A 127 -7.41 -14.00 -4.83
CA ILE A 127 -6.85 -13.32 -5.99
C ILE A 127 -6.70 -14.24 -7.20
N ASP A 128 -6.51 -15.54 -6.97
CA ASP A 128 -6.35 -16.52 -8.05
C ASP A 128 -7.67 -16.66 -8.82
N LEU A 129 -8.79 -16.81 -8.08
CA LEU A 129 -10.13 -16.85 -8.67
C LEU A 129 -10.50 -15.55 -9.43
N VAL A 130 -10.05 -14.40 -8.93
CA VAL A 130 -10.28 -13.13 -9.63
C VAL A 130 -9.44 -13.06 -10.91
N GLN A 131 -8.16 -13.42 -10.86
CA GLN A 131 -7.26 -13.41 -12.01
C GLN A 131 -7.78 -14.33 -13.13
N ASP A 132 -8.21 -15.55 -12.78
CA ASP A 132 -8.81 -16.52 -13.73
C ASP A 132 -10.11 -15.98 -14.38
N GLY A 133 -10.87 -15.18 -13.63
CA GLY A 133 -12.12 -14.57 -14.07
C GLY A 133 -11.98 -13.26 -14.85
N MET A 134 -10.80 -12.63 -14.86
CA MET A 134 -10.56 -11.35 -15.53
C MET A 134 -10.70 -11.43 -17.08
N PRO A 135 -10.10 -12.43 -17.77
CA PRO A 135 -10.22 -12.53 -19.23
C PRO A 135 -11.65 -12.67 -19.73
N GLN A 136 -12.52 -13.35 -18.97
CA GLN A 136 -13.94 -13.51 -19.27
C GLN A 136 -14.71 -12.18 -19.26
N ARG A 137 -14.12 -11.13 -18.67
CA ARG A 137 -14.66 -9.77 -18.58
C ARG A 137 -13.88 -8.77 -19.44
N GLY A 138 -13.02 -9.25 -20.35
CA GLY A 138 -12.20 -8.41 -21.21
C GLY A 138 -11.03 -7.73 -20.51
N ILE A 139 -10.66 -8.18 -19.31
CA ILE A 139 -9.53 -7.66 -18.55
C ILE A 139 -8.35 -8.63 -18.73
N THR A 140 -7.21 -8.14 -19.20
CA THR A 140 -5.98 -8.94 -19.31
C THR A 140 -5.06 -8.64 -18.13
N PRO A 141 -5.01 -9.51 -17.09
CA PRO A 141 -4.06 -9.35 -16.00
C PRO A 141 -2.64 -9.65 -16.44
N LYS A 142 -1.66 -9.15 -15.69
CA LYS A 142 -0.30 -9.70 -15.71
C LYS A 142 -0.32 -11.15 -15.21
N ALA A 143 0.50 -12.01 -15.80
CA ALA A 143 0.64 -13.41 -15.38
C ALA A 143 1.30 -13.52 -14.00
N VAL A 144 2.19 -12.59 -13.66
CA VAL A 144 2.87 -12.58 -12.36
C VAL A 144 1.99 -11.90 -11.31
N ILE A 145 1.72 -12.61 -10.21
CA ILE A 145 1.16 -12.03 -8.98
C ILE A 145 2.33 -11.66 -8.07
N GLU A 146 2.38 -10.41 -7.64
CA GLU A 146 3.36 -9.94 -6.66
C GLU A 146 2.96 -10.37 -5.25
N GLY A 147 3.96 -10.64 -4.40
CA GLY A 147 3.77 -11.08 -3.02
C GLY A 147 4.16 -12.55 -2.80
N PRO A 148 3.73 -13.18 -1.69
CA PRO A 148 3.95 -14.61 -1.46
C PRO A 148 3.13 -15.44 -2.46
N PRO A 149 3.45 -16.75 -2.60
CA PRO A 149 2.60 -17.65 -3.38
C PRO A 149 1.25 -17.86 -2.68
N ARG A 150 0.37 -18.64 -3.32
CA ARG A 150 -0.90 -19.07 -2.70
C ARG A 150 -0.63 -19.84 -1.40
N ARG A 151 -1.41 -19.54 -0.36
CA ARG A 151 -1.26 -20.06 1.01
C ARG A 151 -2.61 -20.25 1.68
N LYS A 152 -2.71 -21.22 2.59
CA LYS A 152 -3.88 -21.41 3.47
C LYS A 152 -4.01 -20.28 4.49
N CYS A 153 -2.87 -19.80 4.98
CA CYS A 153 -2.75 -18.65 5.87
C CYS A 153 -2.01 -17.53 5.12
N PRO A 154 -2.70 -16.70 4.32
CA PRO A 154 -2.07 -15.63 3.56
C PRO A 154 -1.29 -14.68 4.47
N ILE A 155 -0.12 -14.25 4.03
CA ILE A 155 0.77 -13.30 4.71
C ILE A 155 0.95 -12.04 3.86
N LEU A 156 1.17 -10.89 4.50
CA LEU A 156 1.29 -9.59 3.82
C LEU A 156 0.12 -9.35 2.85
N LEU A 157 0.40 -9.15 1.57
CA LEU A 157 -0.62 -9.09 0.53
C LEU A 157 -0.11 -9.75 -0.75
N ARG A 158 -1.06 -10.15 -1.60
CA ARG A 158 -0.84 -10.54 -2.99
C ARG A 158 -1.53 -9.52 -3.89
N GLN A 159 -0.90 -9.12 -5.00
CA GLN A 159 -1.48 -8.14 -5.92
C GLN A 159 -1.14 -8.46 -7.38
N THR A 160 -2.01 -8.04 -8.30
CA THR A 160 -1.70 -8.03 -9.74
C THR A 160 -2.37 -6.82 -10.40
N SER A 161 -1.80 -6.38 -11.51
CA SER A 161 -2.28 -5.24 -12.29
C SER A 161 -2.74 -5.66 -13.69
N PHE A 162 -3.53 -4.80 -14.31
CA PHE A 162 -4.03 -4.97 -15.67
C PHE A 162 -4.06 -3.62 -16.38
N LYS A 163 -3.92 -3.63 -17.71
CA LYS A 163 -4.10 -2.42 -18.51
C LYS A 163 -5.58 -2.03 -18.47
N ALA A 164 -5.90 -0.86 -17.93
CA ALA A 164 -7.29 -0.39 -17.85
C ALA A 164 -7.66 0.42 -19.09
N LEU A 165 -6.97 1.55 -19.35
CA LEU A 165 -7.38 2.50 -20.40
C LEU A 165 -6.19 3.30 -20.97
N GLU A 166 -6.20 3.56 -22.28
CA GLU A 166 -5.46 4.68 -22.89
C GLU A 166 -6.40 5.87 -23.02
N GLU A 167 -5.99 7.03 -22.52
CA GLU A 167 -6.84 8.21 -22.47
C GLU A 167 -6.38 9.23 -23.52
N PRO A 168 -7.32 9.84 -24.27
CA PRO A 168 -7.00 10.97 -25.14
C PRO A 168 -6.59 12.17 -24.27
N VAL A 169 -5.50 12.84 -24.67
CA VAL A 169 -4.98 14.03 -23.99
C VAL A 169 -4.84 15.18 -24.99
N ALA A 170 -5.25 16.38 -24.58
CA ALA A 170 -5.03 17.62 -25.31
C ALA A 170 -3.83 18.36 -24.71
N PHE A 171 -2.77 18.54 -25.51
CA PHE A 171 -1.61 19.35 -25.14
C PHE A 171 -1.85 20.81 -25.44
N VAL A 172 -1.37 21.70 -24.57
CA VAL A 172 -1.56 23.16 -24.71
C VAL A 172 -0.24 23.76 -25.20
N GLU A 173 -0.22 24.22 -26.44
CA GLU A 173 0.94 24.87 -27.04
C GLU A 173 1.13 26.29 -26.51
N HIS A 174 2.35 26.85 -26.62
CA HIS A 174 2.67 28.18 -26.09
C HIS A 174 1.84 29.33 -26.70
N ASN A 175 1.26 29.11 -27.88
CA ASN A 175 0.34 30.04 -28.53
C ASN A 175 -1.13 29.87 -28.08
N GLY A 176 -1.41 28.98 -27.11
CA GLY A 176 -2.74 28.68 -26.60
C GLY A 176 -3.56 27.69 -27.43
N THR A 177 -3.02 27.20 -28.55
CA THR A 177 -3.69 26.15 -29.34
C THR A 177 -3.59 24.79 -28.67
N THR A 178 -4.55 23.91 -28.97
CA THR A 178 -4.57 22.55 -28.43
C THR A 178 -4.23 21.52 -29.50
N VAL A 179 -3.33 20.58 -29.17
CA VAL A 179 -2.91 19.48 -30.03
C VAL A 179 -3.36 18.16 -29.42
N ALA A 180 -4.04 17.33 -30.20
CA ALA A 180 -4.49 16.02 -29.76
C ALA A 180 -3.31 15.04 -29.62
N GLY A 181 -3.33 14.23 -28.57
CA GLY A 181 -2.40 13.16 -28.29
C GLY A 181 -2.99 12.13 -27.34
N HIS A 182 -2.12 11.29 -26.77
CA HIS A 182 -2.53 10.18 -25.90
C HIS A 182 -1.62 10.09 -24.68
N HIS A 183 -2.18 9.63 -23.58
CA HIS A 183 -1.44 9.30 -22.37
C HIS A 183 -1.83 7.92 -21.86
N THR A 184 -0.83 7.09 -21.62
CA THR A 184 -1.00 5.75 -21.06
C THR A 184 -0.58 5.77 -19.58
N ALA A 185 -1.54 5.96 -18.67
CA ALA A 185 -1.25 5.91 -17.24
C ALA A 185 -2.25 5.14 -16.38
N ARG A 186 -3.39 4.69 -16.93
CA ARG A 186 -4.41 4.03 -16.11
C ARG A 186 -4.25 2.52 -16.14
N PHE A 187 -3.75 2.01 -15.03
CA PHE A 187 -3.75 0.59 -14.72
C PHE A 187 -4.84 0.33 -13.70
N GLY A 188 -5.47 -0.83 -13.80
CA GLY A 188 -6.27 -1.36 -12.70
C GLY A 188 -5.40 -2.29 -11.87
N GLU A 189 -5.78 -2.48 -10.62
CA GLU A 189 -5.09 -3.37 -9.70
C GLU A 189 -6.14 -4.09 -8.84
N ILE A 190 -5.77 -5.28 -8.36
CA ILE A 190 -6.53 -6.05 -7.38
C ILE A 190 -5.57 -6.53 -6.29
N GLU A 191 -6.01 -6.56 -5.03
CA GLU A 191 -5.21 -7.08 -3.93
C GLU A 191 -5.97 -8.08 -3.05
N GLN A 192 -5.23 -9.04 -2.48
CA GLN A 192 -5.68 -9.91 -1.39
C GLN A 192 -4.78 -9.67 -0.18
N ARG A 193 -5.35 -9.18 0.92
CA ARG A 193 -4.62 -8.91 2.17
C ARG A 193 -4.68 -10.10 3.13
N GLY A 194 -3.50 -10.56 3.55
CA GLY A 194 -3.27 -11.57 4.57
C GLY A 194 -2.91 -11.00 5.93
N VAL A 195 -2.18 -11.78 6.74
CA VAL A 195 -1.74 -11.40 8.10
C VAL A 195 -0.48 -10.52 8.06
N ALA A 196 -0.42 -9.53 8.95
CA ALA A 196 0.75 -8.69 9.18
C ALA A 196 1.88 -9.50 9.82
N LEU A 197 3.11 -9.29 9.34
CA LEU A 197 4.29 -10.01 9.82
C LEU A 197 5.01 -9.23 10.92
N THR A 198 5.62 -9.97 11.85
CA THR A 198 6.60 -9.41 12.80
C THR A 198 7.92 -9.13 12.08
N PRO A 199 8.90 -8.42 12.70
CA PRO A 199 10.24 -8.32 12.14
C PRO A 199 10.86 -9.68 11.78
N LYS A 200 10.63 -10.70 12.62
CA LYS A 200 11.11 -12.07 12.39
C LYS A 200 10.44 -12.71 11.19
N GLY A 201 9.12 -12.62 11.08
CA GLY A 201 8.38 -13.14 9.93
C GLY A 201 8.76 -12.42 8.64
N ARG A 202 8.96 -11.11 8.70
CA ARG A 202 9.39 -10.31 7.56
C ARG A 202 10.78 -10.69 7.08
N ALA A 203 11.74 -10.86 7.99
CA ALA A 203 13.08 -11.33 7.64
C ALA A 203 13.09 -12.73 7.00
N LEU A 204 12.16 -13.62 7.43
CA LEU A 204 11.97 -14.90 6.77
C LEU A 204 11.38 -14.71 5.36
N TYR A 205 10.32 -13.92 5.21
CA TYR A 205 9.72 -13.60 3.91
C TYR A 205 10.75 -13.05 2.93
N ASP A 206 11.52 -12.04 3.32
CA ASP A 206 12.50 -11.37 2.45
C ASP A 206 13.60 -12.35 2.02
N ARG A 207 14.05 -13.25 2.91
CA ARG A 207 15.04 -14.28 2.60
C ARG A 207 14.53 -15.28 1.56
N LEU A 208 13.30 -15.75 1.70
CA LEU A 208 12.70 -16.73 0.77
C LEU A 208 12.41 -16.10 -0.60
N LEU A 209 11.97 -14.84 -0.62
CA LEU A 209 11.82 -14.07 -1.86
C LEU A 209 13.17 -13.83 -2.54
N GLN A 210 14.21 -13.49 -1.78
CA GLN A 210 15.56 -13.33 -2.32
C GLN A 210 16.09 -14.65 -2.89
N ALA A 211 15.88 -15.78 -2.21
CA ALA A 211 16.25 -17.10 -2.72
C ALA A 211 15.53 -17.44 -4.04
N THR A 212 14.24 -17.11 -4.13
CA THR A 212 13.44 -17.25 -5.35
C THR A 212 14.04 -16.44 -6.51
N ASN A 213 14.34 -15.17 -6.27
CA ASN A 213 14.93 -14.28 -7.28
C ASN A 213 16.33 -14.77 -7.71
N HIS A 214 17.15 -15.26 -6.77
CA HIS A 214 18.46 -15.82 -7.06
C HIS A 214 18.37 -17.08 -7.92
N ALA A 215 17.39 -17.95 -7.66
CA ALA A 215 17.16 -19.17 -8.43
C ALA A 215 16.59 -18.91 -9.84
N LEU A 216 15.82 -17.83 -10.01
CA LEU A 216 15.31 -17.42 -11.32
C LEU A 216 16.42 -16.86 -12.23
N GLN A 217 17.40 -16.16 -11.66
CA GLN A 217 18.49 -15.47 -12.39
C GLN A 217 18.01 -14.47 -13.45
N ALA A 218 16.79 -13.97 -13.32
CA ALA A 218 16.16 -12.99 -14.20
C ALA A 218 15.10 -12.21 -13.43
N ALA A 219 14.68 -11.05 -13.95
CA ALA A 219 13.50 -10.38 -13.44
C ALA A 219 12.24 -11.21 -13.71
N PRO A 220 11.28 -11.28 -12.77
CA PRO A 220 9.97 -11.87 -13.03
C PRO A 220 9.25 -11.12 -14.16
N SER A 221 8.69 -11.86 -15.11
CA SER A 221 8.05 -11.35 -16.32
C SER A 221 7.02 -12.34 -16.84
N GLU A 222 6.18 -11.90 -17.78
CA GLU A 222 5.21 -12.76 -18.46
C GLU A 222 5.85 -14.01 -19.10
N LYS A 223 7.11 -13.91 -19.57
CA LYS A 223 7.82 -15.00 -20.26
C LYS A 223 8.31 -16.11 -19.33
N ASN A 224 8.52 -15.80 -18.06
CA ASN A 224 9.07 -16.73 -17.06
C ASN A 224 8.14 -16.90 -15.85
N ALA A 225 6.88 -16.48 -15.97
CA ALA A 225 5.89 -16.49 -14.90
C ALA A 225 5.70 -17.89 -14.29
N ASP A 226 5.55 -18.93 -15.11
CA ASP A 226 5.37 -20.32 -14.63
C ASP A 226 6.56 -20.78 -13.79
N ARG A 227 7.78 -20.55 -14.29
CA ARG A 227 9.02 -20.90 -13.58
C ARG A 227 9.18 -20.08 -12.30
N TYR A 228 8.88 -18.78 -12.35
CA TYR A 228 8.91 -17.92 -11.18
C TYR A 228 7.93 -18.40 -10.10
N ASN A 229 6.69 -18.68 -10.48
CA ASN A 229 5.64 -19.18 -9.58
C ASN A 229 6.02 -20.53 -8.96
N GLN A 230 6.60 -21.45 -9.74
CA GLN A 230 7.10 -22.72 -9.22
C GLN A 230 8.22 -22.51 -8.18
N LEU A 231 9.25 -21.73 -8.52
CA LEU A 231 10.35 -21.43 -7.60
C LEU A 231 9.84 -20.71 -6.33
N LEU A 232 8.88 -19.80 -6.48
CA LEU A 232 8.28 -19.06 -5.38
C LEU A 232 7.55 -20.04 -4.44
N GLN A 233 6.74 -20.95 -4.98
CA GLN A 233 6.07 -21.98 -4.20
C GLN A 233 7.06 -22.88 -3.47
N ASP A 234 8.09 -23.37 -4.15
CA ASP A 234 9.08 -24.29 -3.57
C ASP A 234 9.86 -23.65 -2.42
N ASN A 235 10.35 -22.41 -2.59
CA ASN A 235 11.07 -21.70 -1.54
C ASN A 235 10.17 -21.40 -0.33
N PHE A 236 8.91 -21.01 -0.56
CA PHE A 236 7.97 -20.66 0.52
C PHE A 236 7.36 -21.85 1.27
N GLN A 237 7.66 -23.09 0.89
CA GLN A 237 7.39 -24.27 1.74
C GLN A 237 8.07 -24.14 3.11
N SER A 238 9.17 -23.40 3.20
CA SER A 238 9.90 -23.12 4.44
C SER A 238 9.18 -22.11 5.36
N PHE A 239 8.10 -21.48 4.90
CA PHE A 239 7.29 -20.57 5.70
C PHE A 239 6.06 -21.33 6.25
N PRO A 240 5.86 -21.41 7.58
CA PRO A 240 4.73 -22.16 8.17
C PRO A 240 3.37 -21.67 7.68
N ASP A 241 2.51 -22.58 7.22
CA ASP A 241 1.19 -22.25 6.63
C ASP A 241 0.01 -22.65 7.53
N ASP A 242 0.19 -22.41 8.83
CA ASP A 242 -0.76 -22.68 9.90
C ASP A 242 -0.71 -21.53 10.92
N TYR A 243 -1.86 -20.98 11.31
CA TYR A 243 -1.91 -19.81 12.19
C TYR A 243 -1.36 -20.09 13.59
N THR A 244 -1.53 -21.30 14.11
CA THR A 244 -0.98 -21.68 15.42
C THR A 244 0.55 -21.63 15.39
N THR A 245 1.16 -22.26 14.39
CA THR A 245 2.62 -22.27 14.20
C THR A 245 3.17 -20.86 13.95
N LEU A 246 2.45 -20.04 13.17
CA LEU A 246 2.85 -18.65 12.93
C LEU A 246 2.86 -17.81 14.21
N ARG A 247 1.90 -18.03 15.10
CA ARG A 247 1.79 -17.36 16.41
C ARG A 247 2.88 -17.82 17.36
N GLU A 248 3.03 -19.13 17.56
CA GLU A 248 4.03 -19.72 18.47
C GLU A 248 5.46 -19.36 18.06
N GLN A 249 5.75 -19.33 16.76
CA GLN A 249 7.05 -18.90 16.26
C GLN A 249 7.20 -17.38 16.15
N GLN A 250 6.18 -16.60 16.55
CA GLN A 250 6.15 -15.14 16.51
C GLN A 250 6.50 -14.58 15.12
N LEU A 251 5.96 -15.20 14.07
CA LEU A 251 6.17 -14.79 12.68
C LEU A 251 5.11 -13.78 12.22
N ALA A 252 3.92 -13.79 12.83
CA ALA A 252 2.84 -12.90 12.47
C ALA A 252 2.19 -12.27 13.72
N TRP A 253 1.50 -11.15 13.51
CA TRP A 253 0.71 -10.49 14.55
C TRP A 253 -0.72 -11.04 14.61
N PHE A 254 -1.26 -11.13 15.81
CA PHE A 254 -2.59 -11.67 16.09
C PHE A 254 -3.38 -10.75 17.01
N ARG A 255 -4.70 -10.86 16.93
CA ARG A 255 -5.62 -10.30 17.92
C ARG A 255 -6.20 -11.42 18.75
N TYR A 256 -6.33 -11.18 20.05
CA TYR A 256 -6.88 -12.13 21.01
C TYR A 256 -8.26 -11.67 21.44
N PHE A 257 -9.16 -12.63 21.65
CA PHE A 257 -10.54 -12.39 22.07
C PHE A 257 -10.96 -13.42 23.11
N PRO A 258 -11.64 -13.01 24.20
CA PRO A 258 -12.25 -13.97 25.10
C PRO A 258 -13.37 -14.71 24.36
N THR A 259 -13.52 -16.00 24.64
CA THR A 259 -14.64 -16.80 24.13
C THR A 259 -15.83 -16.71 25.09
N GLU A 260 -17.00 -17.17 24.66
CA GLU A 260 -18.16 -17.30 25.54
C GLU A 260 -17.87 -18.24 26.72
N CYS A 261 -17.11 -19.32 26.48
CA CYS A 261 -16.70 -20.27 27.51
C CYS A 261 -15.77 -19.61 28.54
N GLY A 262 -14.77 -18.85 28.08
CA GLY A 262 -13.86 -18.12 28.97
C GLY A 262 -14.59 -17.07 29.82
N LEU A 263 -15.56 -16.36 29.23
CA LEU A 263 -16.36 -15.38 29.97
C LEU A 263 -17.26 -16.04 31.03
N ALA A 264 -17.84 -17.21 30.73
CA ALA A 264 -18.65 -17.96 31.69
C ALA A 264 -17.80 -18.54 32.84
N ALA A 265 -16.55 -18.88 32.58
CA ALA A 265 -15.62 -19.43 33.57
C ALA A 265 -14.91 -18.36 34.42
N LYS A 266 -15.14 -17.06 34.16
CA LYS A 266 -14.40 -15.92 34.73
C LYS A 266 -14.12 -16.02 36.22
N ASP A 267 -15.13 -16.32 37.03
CA ASP A 267 -15.01 -16.33 38.50
C ASP A 267 -14.25 -17.57 39.02
N SER A 268 -14.06 -18.59 38.18
CA SER A 268 -13.35 -19.83 38.49
C SER A 268 -11.97 -19.93 37.85
N LEU A 269 -11.57 -18.94 37.03
CA LEU A 269 -10.27 -18.91 36.39
C LEU A 269 -9.16 -18.69 37.41
N ASP A 270 -8.07 -19.45 37.24
CA ASP A 270 -6.81 -19.10 37.90
C ASP A 270 -6.30 -17.78 37.32
N LYS A 271 -6.14 -16.77 38.18
CA LYS A 271 -5.68 -15.42 37.81
C LYS A 271 -4.27 -15.39 37.24
N HIS A 272 -3.50 -16.45 37.44
CA HIS A 272 -2.15 -16.63 36.91
C HIS A 272 -2.09 -17.52 35.66
N SER A 273 -3.24 -17.85 35.06
CA SER A 273 -3.30 -18.62 33.81
C SER A 273 -2.51 -17.94 32.71
N SER A 274 -1.63 -18.69 32.05
CA SER A 274 -0.92 -18.22 30.86
C SER A 274 -1.84 -18.14 29.64
N LEU A 275 -1.46 -17.31 28.67
CA LEU A 275 -2.19 -17.19 27.41
C LEU A 275 -2.34 -18.54 26.68
N GLU A 276 -1.30 -19.38 26.71
CA GLU A 276 -1.34 -20.71 26.09
C GLU A 276 -2.34 -21.66 26.76
N GLN A 277 -2.42 -21.64 28.10
CA GLN A 277 -3.41 -22.44 28.82
C GLN A 277 -4.82 -22.01 28.49
N LEU A 278 -5.06 -20.70 28.41
CA LEU A 278 -6.38 -20.16 28.06
C LEU A 278 -6.78 -20.48 26.62
N ILE A 279 -5.83 -20.51 25.69
CA ILE A 279 -6.08 -20.93 24.30
C ILE A 279 -6.38 -22.44 24.25
N ALA A 280 -5.59 -23.26 24.94
CA ALA A 280 -5.79 -24.71 24.99
C ALA A 280 -7.13 -25.11 25.63
N GLN A 281 -7.65 -24.29 26.54
CA GLN A 281 -8.95 -24.46 27.19
C GLN A 281 -10.12 -23.82 26.43
N ASP A 282 -9.88 -23.24 25.24
CA ASP A 282 -10.87 -22.48 24.47
C ASP A 282 -11.51 -21.31 25.26
N TYR A 283 -10.76 -20.71 26.18
CA TYR A 283 -11.17 -19.49 26.91
C TYR A 283 -10.74 -18.22 26.19
N VAL A 284 -9.66 -18.29 25.42
CA VAL A 284 -9.19 -17.23 24.53
C VAL A 284 -9.02 -17.82 23.13
N ARG A 285 -9.57 -17.13 22.13
CA ARG A 285 -9.29 -17.41 20.72
C ARG A 285 -8.42 -16.31 20.13
N PHE A 286 -7.64 -16.64 19.11
CA PHE A 286 -6.84 -15.67 18.37
C PHE A 286 -7.25 -15.62 16.90
N GLN A 287 -7.06 -14.46 16.27
CA GLN A 287 -7.30 -14.24 14.85
C GLN A 287 -6.12 -13.48 14.23
N PRO A 288 -5.76 -13.76 12.96
CA PRO A 288 -4.69 -13.02 12.28
C PRO A 288 -5.01 -11.52 12.21
N LEU A 289 -4.04 -10.69 12.58
CA LEU A 289 -4.14 -9.25 12.38
C LEU A 289 -3.86 -8.93 10.90
N VAL A 290 -4.85 -8.39 10.19
CA VAL A 290 -4.75 -8.08 8.76
C VAL A 290 -3.62 -7.09 8.50
N TYR A 291 -2.87 -7.31 7.42
CA TYR A 291 -1.85 -6.39 6.94
C TYR A 291 -2.49 -5.18 6.25
N GLU A 292 -2.23 -3.99 6.78
CA GLU A 292 -2.78 -2.71 6.34
C GLU A 292 -1.76 -1.83 5.61
N ASP A 293 -0.57 -2.34 5.29
CA ASP A 293 0.44 -1.60 4.51
C ASP A 293 0.62 -2.20 3.11
N PHE A 294 1.75 -1.89 2.47
CA PHE A 294 2.08 -2.24 1.09
C PHE A 294 3.38 -3.03 1.05
N LEU A 295 3.54 -3.90 0.04
CA LEU A 295 4.81 -4.60 -0.15
C LEU A 295 5.96 -3.59 -0.29
N PRO A 296 7.15 -3.84 0.29
CA PRO A 296 8.28 -2.91 0.32
C PRO A 296 8.75 -2.44 -1.05
N VAL A 297 8.57 -3.28 -2.07
CA VAL A 297 8.97 -3.00 -3.45
C VAL A 297 7.76 -2.58 -4.28
N SER A 298 6.53 -2.49 -3.74
CA SER A 298 5.34 -2.11 -4.53
C SER A 298 5.48 -0.74 -5.19
N ALA A 299 6.16 0.25 -4.56
CA ALA A 299 6.48 1.49 -5.27
C ALA A 299 7.39 1.23 -6.48
N ALA A 300 8.55 0.62 -6.28
CA ALA A 300 9.49 0.34 -7.36
C ALA A 300 8.99 -0.73 -8.34
N GLY A 301 8.03 -1.57 -7.96
CA GLY A 301 7.43 -2.69 -8.68
C GLY A 301 6.19 -2.30 -9.45
N ILE A 302 5.33 -1.42 -8.94
CA ILE A 302 4.32 -0.69 -9.74
C ILE A 302 5.05 0.16 -10.80
N PHE A 303 6.21 0.72 -10.48
CA PHE A 303 7.04 1.39 -11.48
C PHE A 303 7.74 0.37 -12.41
N GLN A 304 8.50 -0.61 -11.94
CA GLN A 304 9.19 -1.61 -12.78
C GLN A 304 8.23 -2.40 -13.66
N SER A 305 7.12 -2.89 -13.11
CA SER A 305 6.11 -3.65 -13.85
C SER A 305 5.37 -2.81 -14.90
N ASN A 306 5.45 -1.47 -14.81
CA ASN A 306 4.95 -0.54 -15.83
C ASN A 306 6.04 0.02 -16.76
N LEU A 307 7.33 -0.26 -16.48
CA LEU A 307 8.47 0.43 -17.09
C LEU A 307 9.48 -0.47 -17.82
N GLY A 308 9.40 -1.79 -17.69
CA GLY A 308 10.41 -2.66 -18.29
C GLY A 308 11.76 -2.60 -17.57
N ASP A 309 12.59 -3.61 -17.83
CA ASP A 309 13.82 -3.90 -17.08
C ASP A 309 14.78 -2.72 -17.00
N ASN A 310 14.98 -2.17 -15.80
CA ASN A 310 16.16 -1.38 -15.47
C ASN A 310 16.58 -1.54 -14.00
N GLN A 311 17.90 -1.56 -13.82
CA GLN A 311 18.64 -2.03 -12.65
C GLN A 311 18.52 -1.13 -11.40
N HIS A 312 18.65 -1.74 -10.23
CA HIS A 312 18.72 -1.05 -8.94
C HIS A 312 20.00 -0.21 -8.80
N ALA A 313 19.86 1.10 -8.64
CA ALA A 313 20.90 1.91 -8.00
C ALA A 313 20.80 1.78 -6.48
N GLN A 314 21.92 1.47 -5.81
CA GLN A 314 22.02 1.45 -4.34
C GLN A 314 21.93 2.90 -3.82
N TYR A 315 20.80 3.25 -3.22
CA TYR A 315 20.61 4.56 -2.57
C TYR A 315 20.80 4.45 -1.05
N ASN A 316 21.41 5.46 -0.45
CA ASN A 316 21.49 5.61 1.01
C ASN A 316 20.07 5.83 1.60
N ALA A 317 19.49 4.78 2.18
CA ALA A 317 18.09 4.78 2.65
C ALA A 317 17.81 5.81 3.77
N ALA A 318 18.76 6.02 4.69
CA ALA A 318 18.60 6.93 5.82
C ALA A 318 18.50 8.41 5.41
N SER A 319 19.33 8.86 4.46
CA SER A 319 19.26 10.24 3.95
C SER A 319 17.99 10.49 3.13
N SER A 320 17.49 9.45 2.44
CA SER A 320 16.23 9.53 1.68
C SER A 320 14.99 9.63 2.57
N ARG A 321 14.99 9.01 3.77
CA ARG A 321 13.88 9.11 4.74
C ARG A 321 13.82 10.48 5.39
N SER A 322 14.96 11.01 5.85
CA SER A 322 14.99 12.34 6.48
C SER A 322 14.52 13.44 5.52
N ALA A 323 14.96 13.39 4.25
CA ALA A 323 14.46 14.30 3.23
C ALA A 323 12.96 14.16 2.97
N PHE A 324 12.42 12.95 3.03
CA PHE A 324 10.98 12.70 2.90
C PHE A 324 10.18 13.29 4.06
N GLU A 325 10.58 13.00 5.30
CA GLU A 325 9.90 13.50 6.51
C GLU A 325 9.97 15.03 6.61
N MET A 326 11.07 15.63 6.15
CA MET A 326 11.19 17.09 6.04
C MET A 326 10.18 17.66 5.03
N ALA A 327 10.02 17.04 3.86
CA ALA A 327 9.04 17.47 2.86
C ALA A 327 7.59 17.21 3.31
N LEU A 328 7.36 16.15 4.08
CA LEU A 328 6.04 15.82 4.65
C LEU A 328 5.64 16.77 5.79
N GLY A 329 6.62 17.36 6.49
CA GLY A 329 6.38 18.16 7.70
C GLY A 329 6.09 17.32 8.95
N ALA A 330 6.24 16.00 8.87
CA ALA A 330 5.99 15.06 9.96
C ALA A 330 6.83 13.78 9.80
N GLN A 331 7.05 13.08 10.91
CA GLN A 331 7.68 11.75 10.88
C GLN A 331 6.70 10.69 10.38
N VAL A 332 7.20 9.71 9.62
CA VAL A 332 6.37 8.55 9.26
C VAL A 332 6.30 7.59 10.43
N ILE A 333 5.12 7.05 10.68
CA ILE A 333 4.87 6.09 11.76
C ILE A 333 5.47 4.73 11.35
N ASP A 334 6.14 4.06 12.29
CA ASP A 334 6.56 2.66 12.12
C ASP A 334 5.36 1.72 12.24
N GLU A 335 5.03 1.04 11.14
CA GLU A 335 3.90 0.14 11.08
C GLU A 335 4.04 -1.05 12.03
N LEU A 336 5.27 -1.51 12.27
CA LEU A 336 5.53 -2.68 13.12
C LEU A 336 5.15 -2.39 14.57
N THR A 337 5.44 -1.18 15.02
CA THR A 337 4.99 -0.67 16.32
C THR A 337 3.46 -0.62 16.40
N LEU A 338 2.75 -0.17 15.35
CA LEU A 338 1.28 -0.15 15.33
C LEU A 338 0.65 -1.55 15.46
N TYR A 339 1.20 -2.53 14.75
CA TYR A 339 0.73 -3.91 14.85
C TYR A 339 1.02 -4.52 16.23
N GLN A 340 2.20 -4.28 16.78
CA GLN A 340 2.56 -4.70 18.12
C GLN A 340 1.59 -4.13 19.17
N GLN A 341 1.31 -2.82 19.08
CA GLN A 341 0.37 -2.15 19.99
C GLN A 341 -1.05 -2.70 19.86
N THR A 342 -1.50 -3.02 18.64
CA THR A 342 -2.82 -3.62 18.40
C THR A 342 -2.91 -5.01 19.05
N GLN A 343 -1.88 -5.84 18.89
CA GLN A 343 -1.81 -7.13 19.56
C GLN A 343 -1.85 -6.97 21.09
N GLN A 344 -1.01 -6.09 21.64
CA GLN A 344 -0.96 -5.80 23.09
C GLN A 344 -2.31 -5.32 23.64
N ARG A 345 -2.98 -4.38 22.97
CA ARG A 345 -4.32 -3.91 23.36
C ARG A 345 -5.32 -5.05 23.39
N SER A 346 -5.29 -5.96 22.41
CA SER A 346 -6.21 -7.10 22.37
C SER A 346 -5.97 -8.10 23.52
N VAL A 347 -4.71 -8.32 23.91
CA VAL A 347 -4.35 -9.17 25.06
C VAL A 347 -4.79 -8.52 26.38
N GLN A 348 -4.55 -7.22 26.54
CA GLN A 348 -4.98 -6.47 27.71
C GLN A 348 -6.51 -6.47 27.85
N ALA A 349 -7.23 -6.28 26.75
CA ALA A 349 -8.70 -6.37 26.74
C ALA A 349 -9.19 -7.78 27.12
N CYS A 350 -8.51 -8.84 26.66
CA CYS A 350 -8.81 -10.21 27.09
C CYS A 350 -8.60 -10.41 28.59
N ALA A 351 -7.47 -9.95 29.13
CA ALA A 351 -7.17 -10.08 30.56
C ALA A 351 -8.24 -9.40 31.41
N GLN A 352 -8.62 -8.17 31.05
CA GLN A 352 -9.68 -7.42 31.73
C GLN A 352 -11.04 -8.12 31.64
N ALA A 353 -11.42 -8.61 30.46
CA ALA A 353 -12.68 -9.30 30.26
C ALA A 353 -12.78 -10.57 31.13
N LEU A 354 -11.69 -11.34 31.20
CA LEU A 354 -11.55 -12.59 31.96
C LEU A 354 -11.18 -12.38 33.43
N GLY A 355 -11.03 -11.15 33.92
CA GLY A 355 -10.72 -10.88 35.33
C GLY A 355 -9.33 -11.31 35.79
N LEU A 356 -8.37 -11.39 34.86
CA LEU A 356 -6.97 -11.77 35.11
C LEU A 356 -6.13 -10.55 35.45
N ASP A 357 -5.09 -10.73 36.28
CA ASP A 357 -4.23 -9.62 36.72
C ASP A 357 -3.37 -9.09 35.57
N ALA A 358 -2.82 -9.99 34.75
CA ALA A 358 -2.10 -9.67 33.52
C ALA A 358 -2.05 -10.89 32.59
N LEU A 359 -2.01 -10.64 31.28
CA LEU A 359 -1.66 -11.64 30.28
C LEU A 359 -0.41 -11.19 29.53
N ALA A 360 0.59 -12.06 29.50
CA ALA A 360 1.81 -11.87 28.71
C ALA A 360 1.72 -12.66 27.40
N LEU A 361 2.39 -12.12 26.38
CA LEU A 361 2.55 -12.70 25.04
C LEU A 361 3.71 -13.68 24.97
#